data_AF-A0A965PP79-F1
#
_entry.id   AF-A0A965PP79-F1
#
_cell.length_a   1.000
_cell.length_b   1.000
_cell.length_c   1.000
_cell.angle_alpha   90.00
_cell.angle_beta   90.00
_cell.angle_gamma   90.00
#
_symmetry.space_group_name_H-M   'P 1'
#
loop_
_entity.id
_entity.type
_entity.pdbx_description
1 polymer ?
#
loop_
_entity_poly.entity_id
_entity_poly.type
_entity_poly.pdbx_seq_one_letter_code
_entity_poly.pdbx_strand_id
1 'polypeptide(L)'
;MSQFNQPRARLPTLPDRPITFASYAEYAAGMLLERYIGDYKLKMGHTFQVPIGHNKQCDFLVNGVFVEFHPINLRHEFSDRQAAREFSQALRHVAHPFRERIVNAIKQEFAEKYYQRRKFLVSLHGGKDSELIVCQDHVDLYQLVIKRFGVGYPKQANFIAEFDALARQRF
;
A
#
# COMPACT_ATOMS: atom_id res chain seq x y z
N MET A 1 -18.13 9.23 -51.25
CA MET A 1 -18.90 8.75 -50.08
C MET A 1 -17.93 8.07 -49.13
N SER A 2 -17.46 8.79 -48.10
CA SER A 2 -16.45 8.30 -47.16
C SER A 2 -17.13 7.65 -45.96
N GLN A 3 -16.86 6.37 -45.72
CA GLN A 3 -17.45 5.62 -44.61
C GLN A 3 -16.75 6.01 -43.30
N PHE A 4 -17.54 6.52 -42.35
CA PHE A 4 -17.14 6.77 -40.97
C PHE A 4 -16.83 5.44 -40.27
N ASN A 5 -15.55 5.13 -40.10
CA ASN A 5 -15.10 4.05 -39.25
C ASN A 5 -15.03 4.57 -37.80
N GLN A 6 -16.17 4.55 -37.10
CA GLN A 6 -16.18 4.90 -35.68
C GLN A 6 -15.47 3.78 -34.89
N PRO A 7 -14.50 4.11 -34.01
CA PRO A 7 -13.88 3.12 -33.15
C PRO A 7 -14.94 2.56 -32.20
N ARG A 8 -15.16 1.24 -32.29
CA ARG A 8 -16.05 0.51 -31.36
C ARG A 8 -15.59 0.79 -29.93
N ALA A 9 -16.51 1.29 -29.10
CA ALA A 9 -16.30 1.42 -27.67
C ALA A 9 -15.84 0.05 -27.12
N ARG A 10 -14.61 -0.01 -26.60
CA ARG A 10 -14.12 -1.23 -25.95
C ARG A 10 -14.98 -1.47 -24.72
N LEU A 11 -15.67 -2.59 -24.69
CA LEU A 11 -16.38 -3.05 -23.50
C LEU A 11 -15.38 -3.11 -22.33
N PRO A 12 -15.78 -2.73 -21.11
CA PRO A 12 -14.94 -2.86 -19.94
C PRO A 12 -14.53 -4.33 -19.80
N THR A 13 -13.22 -4.59 -19.82
CA THR A 13 -12.68 -5.93 -19.56
C THR A 13 -13.05 -6.32 -18.14
N LEU A 14 -13.84 -7.38 -18.01
CA LEU A 14 -13.97 -8.09 -16.73
C LEU A 14 -12.56 -8.47 -16.27
N PRO A 15 -12.20 -8.28 -14.99
CA PRO A 15 -10.89 -8.69 -14.51
C PRO A 15 -10.72 -10.19 -14.76
N ASP A 16 -9.67 -10.58 -15.48
CA ASP A 16 -9.42 -11.96 -15.92
C ASP A 16 -9.26 -12.95 -14.74
N ARG A 17 -9.15 -12.45 -13.50
CA ARG A 17 -8.97 -13.23 -12.28
C ARG A 17 -9.69 -12.58 -11.09
N PRO A 18 -10.19 -13.38 -10.13
CA PRO A 18 -10.67 -12.86 -8.86
C PRO A 18 -9.54 -12.10 -8.14
N ILE A 19 -9.92 -11.03 -7.44
CA ILE A 19 -9.00 -10.25 -6.61
C ILE A 19 -8.68 -11.07 -5.36
N THR A 20 -7.40 -11.30 -5.11
CA THR A 20 -6.91 -11.95 -3.89
C THR A 20 -6.04 -10.97 -3.12
N PHE A 21 -6.33 -10.81 -1.84
CA PHE A 21 -5.55 -9.96 -0.94
C PHE A 21 -4.55 -10.82 -0.16
N ALA A 22 -3.33 -10.31 0.01
CA ALA A 22 -2.27 -10.91 0.79
C ALA A 22 -2.48 -10.73 2.31
N SER A 23 -3.29 -9.75 2.73
CA SER A 23 -3.62 -9.52 4.14
C SER A 23 -4.98 -8.84 4.34
N TYR A 24 -5.52 -8.96 5.56
CA TYR A 24 -6.74 -8.25 5.96
C TYR A 24 -6.57 -6.72 5.92
N ALA A 25 -5.36 -6.22 6.19
CA ALA A 25 -5.07 -4.80 6.15
C ALA A 25 -5.03 -4.26 4.70
N GLU A 26 -4.48 -5.04 3.77
CA GLU A 26 -4.50 -4.72 2.34
C GLU A 26 -5.93 -4.75 1.80
N TYR A 27 -6.73 -5.73 2.20
CA TYR A 27 -8.17 -5.75 1.91
C TYR A 27 -8.87 -4.49 2.40
N ALA A 28 -8.69 -4.13 3.68
CA ALA A 28 -9.28 -2.93 4.25
C ALA A 28 -8.84 -1.67 3.48
N ALA A 29 -7.55 -1.54 3.17
CA ALA A 29 -7.02 -0.44 2.36
C ALA A 29 -7.71 -0.39 0.98
N GLY A 30 -7.75 -1.49 0.25
CA GLY A 30 -8.38 -1.58 -1.07
C GLY A 30 -9.85 -1.18 -1.05
N MET A 31 -10.62 -1.68 -0.09
CA MET A 31 -12.04 -1.35 0.07
C MET A 31 -12.28 0.13 0.37
N LEU A 32 -11.45 0.74 1.22
CA LEU A 32 -11.57 2.15 1.53
C LEU A 32 -11.13 3.06 0.37
N LEU A 33 -10.16 2.62 -0.43
CA LEU A 33 -9.77 3.31 -1.66
C LEU A 33 -10.95 3.33 -2.65
N GLU A 34 -11.61 2.19 -2.93
CA GLU A 34 -12.80 2.16 -3.80
C GLU A 34 -13.96 2.98 -3.26
N ARG A 35 -14.09 3.07 -1.93
CA ARG A 35 -15.18 3.81 -1.29
C ARG A 35 -14.99 5.32 -1.38
N TYR A 36 -13.78 5.79 -1.13
CA TYR A 36 -13.53 7.22 -0.94
C TYR A 36 -12.85 7.89 -2.11
N ILE A 37 -12.31 7.16 -3.08
CA ILE A 37 -11.71 7.75 -4.27
C ILE A 37 -12.69 7.55 -5.43
N GLY A 38 -13.36 8.63 -5.84
CA GLY A 38 -14.53 8.65 -6.73
C GLY A 38 -14.66 7.48 -7.73
N ASP A 39 -14.00 7.57 -8.88
CA ASP A 39 -14.07 6.55 -9.95
C ASP A 39 -13.09 5.37 -9.76
N TYR A 40 -12.50 5.23 -8.58
CA TYR A 40 -11.53 4.19 -8.30
C TYR A 40 -12.21 2.82 -8.22
N LYS A 41 -11.62 1.84 -8.90
CA LYS A 41 -12.03 0.44 -8.86
C LYS A 41 -10.81 -0.44 -8.74
N LEU A 42 -10.85 -1.45 -7.88
CA LEU A 42 -9.79 -2.44 -7.81
C LEU A 42 -9.85 -3.32 -9.06
N LYS A 43 -8.75 -3.33 -9.80
CA LYS A 43 -8.57 -4.09 -11.03
C LYS A 43 -7.17 -4.66 -11.00
N MET A 44 -7.07 -6.00 -10.92
CA MET A 44 -5.80 -6.72 -10.93
C MET A 44 -4.92 -6.24 -12.09
N GLY A 45 -3.66 -5.95 -11.77
CA GLY A 45 -2.65 -5.52 -12.71
C GLY A 45 -2.78 -4.07 -13.23
N HIS A 46 -3.86 -3.36 -12.88
CA HIS A 46 -4.13 -2.00 -13.37
C HIS A 46 -4.15 -0.98 -12.25
N THR A 47 -4.98 -1.21 -11.23
CA THR A 47 -5.09 -0.35 -10.04
C THR A 47 -4.77 -1.11 -8.76
N PHE A 48 -4.73 -2.44 -8.82
CA PHE A 48 -4.36 -3.31 -7.70
C PHE A 48 -3.29 -4.33 -8.13
N GLN A 49 -2.27 -4.54 -7.31
CA GLN A 49 -1.14 -5.43 -7.60
C GLN A 49 -0.52 -5.13 -8.97
N VAL A 50 -0.22 -3.84 -9.19
CA VAL A 50 0.24 -3.26 -10.45
C VAL A 50 1.68 -3.69 -10.72
N PRO A 51 1.99 -4.33 -11.86
CA PRO A 51 3.34 -4.78 -12.17
C PRO A 51 4.30 -3.59 -12.26
N ILE A 52 5.42 -3.66 -11.56
CA ILE A 52 6.49 -2.64 -11.62
C ILE A 52 7.83 -3.22 -12.07
N GLY A 53 7.78 -4.25 -12.92
CA GLY A 53 8.95 -4.92 -13.47
C GLY A 53 9.58 -5.96 -12.53
N HIS A 54 10.51 -6.77 -13.07
CA HIS A 54 11.26 -7.79 -12.33
C HIS A 54 10.39 -8.75 -11.48
N ASN A 55 9.22 -9.13 -11.98
CA ASN A 55 8.23 -9.96 -11.25
C ASN A 55 7.83 -9.36 -9.89
N LYS A 56 7.85 -8.03 -9.77
CA LYS A 56 7.38 -7.29 -8.60
C LYS A 56 6.11 -6.51 -8.95
N GLN A 57 5.27 -6.33 -7.93
CA GLN A 57 4.00 -5.61 -8.00
C GLN A 57 3.95 -4.58 -6.89
N CYS A 58 3.31 -3.43 -7.15
CA CYS A 58 2.93 -2.40 -6.18
C CYS A 58 1.47 -2.60 -5.81
N ASP A 59 1.12 -2.39 -4.54
CA ASP A 59 -0.23 -2.70 -4.05
C ASP A 59 -1.30 -1.93 -4.83
N PHE A 60 -1.15 -0.62 -5.01
CA PHE A 60 -2.17 0.21 -5.65
C PHE A 60 -1.60 1.25 -6.63
N LEU A 61 -2.42 1.66 -7.61
CA LEU A 61 -2.16 2.82 -8.47
C LEU A 61 -3.37 3.77 -8.45
N VAL A 62 -3.23 4.89 -7.76
CA VAL A 62 -4.29 5.86 -7.51
C VAL A 62 -4.00 7.14 -8.29
N ASN A 63 -4.83 7.48 -9.28
CA ASN A 63 -4.69 8.71 -10.08
C ASN A 63 -3.26 8.94 -10.62
N GLY A 64 -2.59 7.87 -11.07
CA GLY A 64 -1.22 7.92 -11.58
C GLY A 64 -0.11 7.90 -10.51
N VAL A 65 -0.46 7.81 -9.23
CA VAL A 65 0.49 7.71 -8.11
C VAL A 65 0.51 6.29 -7.57
N PHE A 66 1.70 5.70 -7.45
CA PHE A 66 1.87 4.39 -6.84
C PHE A 66 1.70 4.49 -5.33
N VAL A 67 0.96 3.54 -4.75
CA VAL A 67 0.70 3.49 -3.31
C VAL A 67 0.94 2.07 -2.80
N GLU A 68 1.73 1.95 -1.73
CA GLU A 68 1.98 0.70 -1.01
C GLU A 68 1.41 0.78 0.39
N PHE A 69 0.86 -0.33 0.90
CA PHE A 69 0.47 -0.47 2.30
C PHE A 69 1.38 -1.50 2.98
N HIS A 70 2.49 -1.02 3.55
CA HIS A 70 3.56 -1.87 4.08
C HIS A 70 3.85 -1.56 5.56
N PRO A 71 3.13 -2.20 6.50
CA PRO A 71 3.39 -2.03 7.93
C PRO A 71 4.72 -2.67 8.32
N ILE A 72 5.62 -1.86 8.88
CA ILE A 72 6.95 -2.31 9.29
C ILE A 72 6.86 -3.23 10.52
N ASN A 73 7.08 -4.53 10.25
CA ASN A 73 7.17 -5.55 11.28
C ASN A 73 8.61 -6.05 11.37
N LEU A 74 9.29 -5.71 12.46
CA LEU A 74 10.70 -6.06 12.66
C LEU A 74 10.97 -7.57 12.47
N ARG A 75 10.03 -8.46 12.82
CA ARG A 75 10.22 -9.91 12.64
C ARG A 75 10.33 -10.33 11.17
N HIS A 76 9.81 -9.53 10.24
CA HIS A 76 9.78 -9.80 8.81
C HIS A 76 10.80 -8.96 8.02
N GLU A 77 11.22 -7.81 8.55
CA GLU A 77 12.17 -6.93 7.85
C GLU A 77 13.63 -7.34 7.99
N PHE A 78 14.02 -7.96 9.11
CA PHE A 78 15.37 -8.49 9.25
C PHE A 78 15.61 -9.61 8.22
N SER A 79 16.63 -9.44 7.38
CA SER A 79 17.04 -10.46 6.41
C SER A 79 17.60 -11.71 7.09
N ASP A 80 18.26 -11.53 8.25
CA ASP A 80 18.73 -12.62 9.09
C ASP A 80 17.80 -12.83 10.30
N ARG A 81 17.19 -14.02 10.36
CA ARG A 81 16.30 -14.42 11.46
C ARG A 81 17.04 -14.56 12.78
N GLN A 82 18.32 -14.91 12.77
CA GLN A 82 19.13 -15.01 13.98
C GLN A 82 19.38 -13.63 14.56
N ALA A 83 19.82 -12.67 13.73
CA ALA A 83 19.94 -11.27 14.13
C ALA A 83 18.62 -10.71 14.70
N ALA A 84 17.47 -11.02 14.08
CA ALA A 84 16.15 -10.60 14.59
C ALA A 84 15.86 -11.14 16.00
N ARG A 85 16.25 -12.40 16.27
CA ARG A 85 16.07 -13.05 17.57
C ARG A 85 16.99 -12.43 18.62
N GLU A 86 18.27 -12.26 18.30
CA GLU A 86 19.26 -11.64 19.20
C GLU A 86 18.87 -10.20 19.54
N PHE A 87 18.47 -9.43 18.54
CA PHE A 87 17.95 -8.08 18.72
C PHE A 87 16.72 -8.08 19.66
N SER A 88 15.77 -8.98 19.44
CA SER A 88 14.58 -9.11 20.29
C SER A 88 14.92 -9.53 21.72
N GLN A 89 15.94 -10.36 21.92
CA GLN A 89 16.42 -10.76 23.25
C GLN A 89 17.10 -9.59 23.96
N ALA A 90 18.01 -8.88 23.28
CA ALA A 90 18.70 -7.72 23.84
C ALA A 90 17.72 -6.64 24.31
N LEU A 91 16.66 -6.37 23.52
CA LEU A 91 15.63 -5.39 23.89
C LEU A 91 14.92 -5.71 25.21
N ARG A 92 14.85 -6.98 25.64
CA ARG A 92 14.19 -7.36 26.91
C ARG A 92 14.87 -6.74 28.13
N HIS A 93 16.16 -6.46 28.03
CA HIS A 93 16.98 -5.87 29.09
C HIS A 93 16.99 -4.34 29.05
N VAL A 94 16.37 -3.73 28.03
CA VAL A 94 16.27 -2.28 27.89
C VAL A 94 14.99 -1.78 28.59
N ALA A 95 15.09 -0.69 29.35
CA ALA A 95 13.93 -0.05 29.98
C ALA A 95 12.90 0.43 28.95
N HIS A 96 11.61 0.38 29.30
CA HIS A 96 10.50 0.55 28.36
C HIS A 96 10.58 1.81 27.48
N PRO A 97 10.83 3.03 28.02
CA PRO A 97 10.87 4.23 27.18
C PRO A 97 11.99 4.19 26.12
N PHE A 98 13.14 3.61 26.48
CA PHE A 98 14.26 3.46 25.54
C PHE A 98 14.00 2.34 24.53
N ARG A 99 13.35 1.26 24.94
CA ARG A 99 12.96 0.17 24.06
C ARG A 99 12.05 0.66 22.93
N GLU A 100 11.02 1.43 23.26
CA GLU A 100 10.11 2.01 22.26
C GLU A 100 10.86 2.95 21.31
N ARG A 101 11.73 3.81 21.84
CA ARG A 101 12.55 4.70 21.04
C ARG A 101 13.46 3.93 20.07
N ILE A 102 14.13 2.88 20.52
CA ILE A 102 14.99 2.03 19.67
C ILE A 102 14.16 1.33 18.59
N VAL A 103 13.03 0.72 18.98
CA VAL A 103 12.13 0.04 18.03
C VAL A 103 11.65 1.01 16.97
N ASN A 104 11.22 2.21 17.34
CA ASN A 104 10.72 3.21 16.40
C ASN A 104 11.83 3.72 15.47
N ALA A 105 13.04 3.95 15.98
CA ALA A 105 14.17 4.35 15.15
C ALA A 105 14.52 3.28 14.08
N ILE A 106 14.52 2.01 14.47
CA ILE A 106 14.78 0.90 13.52
C ILE A 106 13.62 0.74 12.53
N LYS A 107 12.38 0.91 12.98
CA LYS A 107 11.23 0.87 12.07
C LYS A 107 11.33 1.97 10.99
N GLN A 108 11.72 3.18 11.38
CA GLN A 108 11.96 4.28 10.45
C GLN A 108 13.07 3.97 9.44
N GLU A 109 14.18 3.40 9.90
CA GLU A 109 15.29 2.96 9.03
C GLU A 109 14.84 1.88 8.02
N PHE A 110 14.04 0.91 8.45
CA PHE A 110 13.49 -0.09 7.54
C PHE A 110 12.44 0.48 6.59
N ALA A 111 11.62 1.42 7.04
CA ALA A 111 10.67 2.13 6.18
C ALA A 111 11.39 2.89 5.06
N GLU A 112 12.46 3.61 5.39
CA GLU A 112 13.27 4.35 4.41
C GLU A 112 13.92 3.39 3.40
N LYS A 113 14.56 2.31 3.87
CA LYS A 113 15.14 1.28 3.00
C LYS A 113 14.11 0.65 2.07
N TYR A 114 12.93 0.34 2.60
CA TYR A 114 11.82 -0.17 1.81
C TYR A 114 11.41 0.85 0.74
N TYR A 115 11.17 2.10 1.14
CA TYR A 115 10.80 3.20 0.24
C TYR A 115 11.81 3.35 -0.90
N GLN A 116 13.11 3.47 -0.60
CA GLN A 116 14.15 3.65 -1.62
C GLN A 116 14.17 2.49 -2.62
N ARG A 117 14.08 1.24 -2.14
CA ARG A 117 14.02 0.05 -3.00
C ARG A 117 12.78 0.08 -3.90
N ARG A 118 11.62 0.42 -3.36
CA ARG A 118 10.36 0.47 -4.12
C ARG A 118 10.33 1.63 -5.10
N LYS A 119 10.82 2.80 -4.69
CA LYS A 119 10.94 4.00 -5.53
C LYS A 119 11.82 3.73 -6.74
N PHE A 120 12.93 3.03 -6.56
CA PHE A 120 13.78 2.59 -7.67
C PHE A 120 12.98 1.75 -8.68
N LEU A 121 12.25 0.73 -8.24
CA LEU A 121 11.45 -0.13 -9.12
C LEU A 121 10.32 0.64 -9.83
N VAL A 122 9.61 1.51 -9.10
CA VAL A 122 8.60 2.40 -9.66
C VAL A 122 9.21 3.31 -10.73
N SER A 123 10.40 3.87 -10.48
CA SER A 123 11.07 4.74 -11.43
C SER A 123 11.51 4.04 -12.72
N LEU A 124 11.83 2.74 -12.64
CA LEU A 124 12.13 1.93 -13.82
C LEU A 124 10.88 1.63 -14.65
N HIS A 125 9.73 1.47 -13.99
CA HIS A 125 8.47 1.11 -14.65
C HIS A 125 7.71 2.33 -15.20
N GLY A 126 7.44 3.33 -14.36
CA GLY A 126 6.66 4.52 -14.72
C GLY A 126 7.49 5.74 -15.09
N GLY A 127 8.82 5.63 -15.09
CA GLY A 127 9.74 6.75 -15.35
C GLY A 127 10.17 7.49 -14.08
N LYS A 128 11.24 8.29 -14.20
CA LYS A 128 11.94 8.94 -13.06
C LYS A 128 11.03 9.79 -12.18
N ASP A 129 10.03 10.42 -12.78
CA ASP A 129 9.11 11.34 -12.10
C ASP A 129 7.89 10.63 -11.49
N SER A 130 7.78 9.31 -11.64
CA SER A 130 6.68 8.54 -11.03
C SER A 130 6.68 8.64 -9.52
N GLU A 131 5.57 9.10 -8.95
CA GLU A 131 5.43 9.26 -7.51
C GLU A 131 5.13 7.92 -6.82
N LEU A 132 5.67 7.74 -5.61
CA LEU A 132 5.40 6.61 -4.74
C LEU A 132 5.05 7.14 -3.34
N ILE A 133 3.94 6.66 -2.78
CA ILE A 133 3.54 6.84 -1.39
C ILE A 133 3.60 5.47 -0.71
N VAL A 134 4.32 5.36 0.41
CA VAL A 134 4.32 4.15 1.24
C VAL A 134 3.61 4.47 2.55
N CYS A 135 2.51 3.79 2.80
CA CYS A 135 1.74 3.90 4.03
C CYS A 135 2.18 2.80 4.99
N GLN A 136 2.62 3.15 6.20
CA GLN A 136 3.02 2.18 7.21
C GLN A 136 1.86 1.74 8.09
N ASP A 137 0.77 2.51 8.11
CA ASP A 137 -0.46 2.20 8.81
C ASP A 137 -1.67 2.90 8.17
N HIS A 138 -2.83 2.71 8.78
CA HIS A 138 -4.08 3.32 8.32
C HIS A 138 -4.11 4.84 8.54
N VAL A 139 -3.27 5.40 9.42
CA VAL A 139 -3.15 6.85 9.62
C VAL A 139 -2.44 7.46 8.42
N ASP A 140 -1.33 6.86 7.98
CA ASP A 140 -0.63 7.26 6.76
C ASP A 140 -1.54 7.17 5.54
N LEU A 141 -2.28 6.06 5.40
CA LEU A 141 -3.24 5.89 4.31
C LEU A 141 -4.25 7.04 4.29
N TYR A 142 -4.80 7.41 5.45
CA TYR A 142 -5.72 8.53 5.54
C TYR A 142 -5.05 9.86 5.18
N GLN A 143 -3.91 10.16 5.80
CA GLN A 143 -3.29 11.49 5.69
C GLN A 143 -2.66 11.74 4.31
N LEU A 144 -2.02 10.72 3.73
CA LEU A 144 -1.23 10.85 2.51
C LEU A 144 -2.03 10.54 1.25
N VAL A 145 -3.04 9.66 1.35
CA VAL A 145 -3.79 9.17 0.18
C VAL A 145 -5.22 9.68 0.22
N ILE A 146 -5.99 9.37 1.27
CA ILE A 146 -7.42 9.68 1.32
C ILE A 146 -7.67 11.19 1.36
N LYS A 147 -6.93 11.94 2.18
CA LYS A 147 -7.06 13.41 2.19
C LYS A 147 -6.67 14.07 0.87
N ARG A 148 -5.79 13.42 0.09
CA ARG A 148 -5.27 13.96 -1.16
C ARG A 148 -6.16 13.64 -2.36
N PHE A 149 -6.65 12.41 -2.45
CA PHE A 149 -7.38 11.91 -3.63
C PHE A 149 -8.85 11.60 -3.36
N GLY A 150 -9.26 11.58 -2.09
CA GLY A 150 -10.61 11.20 -1.71
C GLY A 150 -11.64 12.30 -1.93
N VAL A 151 -12.88 11.88 -2.16
CA VAL A 151 -14.06 12.73 -2.31
C VAL A 151 -15.05 12.35 -1.21
N GLY A 152 -15.49 13.34 -0.42
CA GLY A 152 -16.45 13.09 0.66
C GLY A 152 -15.94 12.17 1.77
N TYR A 153 -14.62 12.08 1.95
CA TYR A 153 -14.02 11.22 2.99
C TYR A 153 -14.41 11.68 4.40
N PRO A 154 -14.54 10.76 5.37
CA PRO A 154 -14.99 11.09 6.71
C PRO A 154 -13.85 11.71 7.55
N LYS A 155 -14.17 12.14 8.78
CA LYS A 155 -13.16 12.48 9.78
C LYS A 155 -12.25 11.28 10.04
N GLN A 156 -10.97 11.54 10.35
CA GLN A 156 -9.95 10.51 10.56
C GLN A 156 -10.38 9.41 11.54
N ALA A 157 -10.96 9.77 12.69
CA ALA A 157 -11.40 8.77 13.68
C ALA A 157 -12.44 7.78 13.10
N ASN A 158 -13.35 8.25 12.25
CA ASN A 158 -14.36 7.40 11.61
C ASN A 158 -13.72 6.52 10.53
N PHE A 159 -12.78 7.07 9.76
CA PHE A 159 -12.01 6.30 8.77
C PHE A 159 -11.25 5.14 9.44
N ILE A 160 -10.56 5.42 10.55
CA ILE A 160 -9.79 4.42 11.29
C ILE A 160 -10.72 3.33 11.85
N ALA A 161 -11.85 3.72 12.45
CA ALA A 161 -12.83 2.76 12.95
C ALA A 161 -13.36 1.83 11.84
N GLU A 162 -13.56 2.37 10.64
CA GLU A 162 -14.00 1.61 9.47
C GLU A 162 -12.90 0.67 8.94
N PHE A 163 -11.65 1.15 8.88
CA PHE A 163 -10.49 0.34 8.53
C PHE A 163 -10.36 -0.86 9.48
N ASP A 164 -10.42 -0.62 10.79
CA ASP A 164 -10.31 -1.67 11.80
C ASP A 164 -11.49 -2.64 11.76
N ALA A 165 -12.68 -2.18 11.36
CA ALA A 165 -13.83 -3.05 11.15
C ALA A 165 -13.59 -3.99 9.96
N LEU A 166 -13.12 -3.47 8.82
CA LEU A 166 -12.81 -4.25 7.63
C LEU A 166 -11.65 -5.22 7.84
N ALA A 167 -10.57 -4.78 8.50
CA ALA A 167 -9.39 -5.59 8.76
C ALA A 167 -9.66 -6.76 9.74
N ARG A 168 -10.84 -6.80 10.37
CA ARG A 168 -11.29 -7.92 11.20
C ARG A 168 -12.27 -8.86 10.50
N GLN A 169 -12.81 -8.47 9.34
CA GLN A 169 -13.70 -9.32 8.57
C GLN A 169 -12.90 -10.46 7.94
N ARG A 170 -13.35 -11.69 8.16
CA ARG A 170 -12.84 -12.85 7.44
C ARG A 170 -13.52 -12.88 6.07
N PHE A 171 -12.73 -12.82 5.01
CA PHE A 171 -13.14 -13.01 3.62
C PHE A 171 -12.50 -14.28 3.05
#